data_AF-A0A6V7NVW8-F1
#
_entry.id   AF-A0A6V7NVW8-F1
#
_cell.length_a   1.000
_cell.length_b   1.000
_cell.length_c   1.000
_cell.angle_alpha   90.00
_cell.angle_beta   90.00
_cell.angle_gamma   90.00
#
_symmetry.space_group_name_H-M   'P 1'
#
loop_
_entity.id
_entity.type
_entity.pdbx_description
1 polymer ?
#
loop_
_entity_poly.entity_id
_entity_poly.type
_entity_poly.pdbx_seq_one_letter_code
_entity_poly.pdbx_strand_id
1 'polypeptide(L)'
;MESSLLHAVKLLSKVFLQSLQDVSGESSFSKLWLGVLEHLESYMKARMRGRKMEKLQEAVPELLKNTLLVMKANGVLVKRSTSDGSSLWELTWPHVENIVPSLQLEVFPSNELEPETIDKQKELASWELVGATTASEGSSQAAV
;
A
#
# COMPACT_ATOMS: atom_id res chain seq x y z
N MET A 1 29.02 15.87 -6.17
CA MET A 1 28.53 15.36 -4.86
C MET A 1 27.05 15.01 -4.95
N GLU A 2 26.14 15.94 -5.25
CA GLU A 2 24.70 15.63 -5.45
C GLU A 2 24.46 14.61 -6.56
N SER A 3 25.13 14.75 -7.72
CA SER A 3 25.03 13.78 -8.81
C SER A 3 25.48 12.37 -8.39
N SER A 4 26.54 12.24 -7.58
CA SER A 4 27.00 10.95 -7.08
C SER A 4 25.98 10.29 -6.14
N LEU A 5 25.37 11.08 -5.25
CA LEU A 5 24.28 10.62 -4.37
C LEU A 5 23.07 10.17 -5.19
N LEU A 6 22.69 10.92 -6.22
CA LEU A 6 21.61 10.54 -7.12
C LEU A 6 21.87 9.19 -7.80
N HIS A 7 23.09 8.95 -8.29
CA HIS A 7 23.46 7.66 -8.86
C HIS A 7 23.43 6.54 -7.80
N ALA A 8 23.87 6.81 -6.57
CA ALA A 8 23.80 5.84 -5.48
C ALA A 8 22.36 5.45 -5.14
N VAL A 9 21.43 6.42 -5.05
CA VAL A 9 20.01 6.14 -4.77
C VAL A 9 19.35 5.37 -5.92
N LYS A 10 19.66 5.71 -7.17
CA LYS A 10 19.20 4.95 -8.34
C LYS A 10 19.71 3.51 -8.33
N LEU A 11 20.99 3.32 -8.00
CA LEU A 11 21.59 2.00 -7.90
C LEU A 11 20.97 1.20 -6.75
N LEU A 12 20.74 1.82 -5.59
CA LEU A 12 20.07 1.22 -4.45
C LEU A 12 18.68 0.70 -4.84
N SER A 13 17.86 1.54 -5.47
CA SER A 13 16.53 1.13 -5.94
C SER A 13 16.62 -0.04 -6.92
N LYS A 14 17.54 0.01 -7.89
CA LYS A 14 17.73 -1.08 -8.87
C LYS A 14 18.14 -2.39 -8.21
N VAL A 15 19.14 -2.37 -7.33
CA VAL A 15 19.64 -3.57 -6.64
C VAL A 15 18.58 -4.12 -5.69
N PHE A 16 17.92 -3.25 -4.93
CA PHE A 16 16.83 -3.65 -4.03
C PHE A 16 15.70 -4.36 -4.79
N LEU A 17 15.29 -3.80 -5.94
CA LEU A 17 14.27 -4.41 -6.79
C LEU A 17 14.70 -5.75 -7.39
N GLN A 18 15.95 -5.86 -7.80
CA GLN A 18 16.49 -7.11 -8.35
C GLN A 18 16.55 -8.22 -7.29
N SER A 19 16.90 -7.88 -6.06
CA SER A 19 16.99 -8.82 -4.95
C SER A 19 15.65 -9.05 -4.25
N LEU A 20 14.60 -8.27 -4.56
CA LEU A 20 13.33 -8.26 -3.83
C LEU A 20 12.72 -9.66 -3.69
N GLN A 21 12.74 -10.46 -4.76
CA GLN A 21 12.17 -11.81 -4.73
C GLN A 21 12.94 -12.77 -3.82
N ASP A 22 14.26 -12.61 -3.76
CA ASP A 22 15.13 -13.45 -2.92
C ASP A 22 15.05 -13.05 -1.44
N VAL A 23 14.91 -11.75 -1.17
CA VAL A 23 14.96 -11.24 0.22
C VAL A 23 13.59 -11.07 0.86
N SER A 24 12.48 -11.00 0.10
CA SER A 24 11.16 -10.69 0.68
C SER A 24 10.64 -11.76 1.65
N GLY A 25 11.12 -13.01 1.54
CA GLY A 25 10.75 -14.10 2.45
C GLY A 25 11.53 -14.11 3.76
N GLU A 26 12.61 -13.33 3.87
CA GLU A 26 13.48 -13.33 5.03
C GLU A 26 12.89 -12.52 6.20
N SER A 27 13.03 -13.04 7.41
CA SER A 27 12.54 -12.38 8.63
C SER A 27 13.19 -11.02 8.90
N SER A 28 14.36 -10.76 8.31
CA SER A 28 15.09 -9.50 8.43
C SER A 28 14.70 -8.45 7.38
N PHE A 29 13.88 -8.82 6.39
CA PHE A 29 13.52 -7.94 5.27
C PHE A 29 12.90 -6.63 5.72
N SER A 30 11.95 -6.67 6.66
CA SER A 30 11.29 -5.47 7.19
C SER A 30 12.28 -4.45 7.74
N LYS A 31 13.33 -4.91 8.41
CA LYS A 31 14.39 -4.04 8.95
C LYS A 31 15.24 -3.41 7.85
N LEU A 32 15.57 -4.19 6.82
CA LEU A 32 16.32 -3.70 5.67
C LEU A 32 15.51 -2.65 4.90
N TRP A 33 14.24 -2.93 4.64
CA TRP A 33 13.31 -2.02 3.99
C TRP A 33 13.15 -0.70 4.77
N LEU A 34 13.00 -0.78 6.09
CA LEU A 34 12.93 0.40 6.95
C LEU A 34 14.21 1.25 6.84
N GLY A 35 15.38 0.61 6.83
CA GLY A 35 16.64 1.31 6.62
C GLY A 35 16.71 2.04 5.27
N VAL A 36 16.15 1.46 4.20
CA VAL A 36 16.03 2.13 2.89
C VAL A 36 15.13 3.36 3.00
N LEU A 37 13.95 3.23 3.62
CA LEU A 37 13.00 4.33 3.81
C LEU A 37 13.61 5.48 4.63
N GLU A 38 14.29 5.18 5.74
CA GLU A 38 14.98 6.16 6.58
C GLU A 38 16.04 6.95 5.79
N HIS A 39 16.79 6.28 4.90
CA HIS A 39 17.77 6.95 4.06
C HIS A 39 17.10 7.87 3.02
N LEU A 40 16.02 7.40 2.37
CA LEU A 40 15.25 8.22 1.43
C LEU A 40 14.65 9.45 2.12
N GLU A 41 14.10 9.28 3.32
CA GLU A 41 13.57 10.38 4.13
C GLU A 41 14.66 11.36 4.56
N SER A 42 15.83 10.85 4.98
CA SER A 42 16.99 11.67 5.30
C SER A 42 17.44 12.51 4.10
N TYR A 43 17.45 11.94 2.88
CA TYR A 43 17.76 12.69 1.66
C TYR A 43 16.74 13.79 1.34
N MET A 44 15.47 13.61 1.71
CA MET A 44 14.45 14.65 1.61
C MET A 44 14.63 15.78 2.63
N LYS A 45 15.28 15.52 3.77
CA LYS A 45 15.58 16.55 4.78
C LYS A 45 16.99 17.13 4.63
N ALA A 46 17.88 16.42 3.95
CA ALA A 46 19.29 16.77 3.81
C ALA A 46 19.47 18.08 3.02
N ARG A 47 20.36 18.93 3.54
CA ARG A 47 20.86 20.12 2.86
C ARG A 47 22.37 20.02 2.71
N MET A 48 22.89 20.30 1.51
CA MET A 48 24.33 20.39 1.31
C MET A 48 24.76 21.83 1.10
N ARG A 49 25.68 22.30 1.95
CA ARG A 49 26.17 23.69 1.96
C ARG A 49 25.03 24.72 1.93
N GLY A 50 24.00 24.49 2.74
CA GLY A 50 22.82 25.36 2.83
C GLY A 50 21.85 25.29 1.65
N ARG A 51 22.16 24.52 0.59
CA ARG A 51 21.29 24.35 -0.58
C ARG A 51 20.51 23.04 -0.51
N LYS A 52 19.25 23.11 -0.96
CA LYS A 52 18.39 21.94 -1.17
C LYS A 52 18.98 21.15 -2.35
N MET A 53 18.96 19.82 -2.26
CA MET A 53 19.38 18.94 -3.36
C MET A 53 18.22 18.73 -4.33
N GLU A 54 17.98 19.71 -5.20
CA GLU A 54 16.79 19.75 -6.08
C GLU A 54 16.64 18.47 -6.90
N LYS A 55 17.73 17.92 -7.46
CA LYS A 55 17.66 16.71 -8.27
C LYS A 55 17.32 15.48 -7.45
N LEU A 56 17.78 15.45 -6.20
CA LEU A 56 17.50 14.33 -5.31
C LEU A 56 16.05 14.37 -4.82
N GLN A 57 15.52 15.58 -4.61
CA GLN A 57 14.16 15.82 -4.13
C GLN A 57 13.09 15.49 -5.17
N GLU A 58 13.45 15.59 -6.44
CA GLU A 58 12.62 15.12 -7.55
C GLU A 58 12.74 13.60 -7.75
N ALA A 59 13.96 13.06 -7.67
CA ALA A 59 14.21 11.65 -7.96
C ALA A 59 13.77 10.70 -6.85
N VAL A 60 13.88 11.08 -5.57
CA VAL A 60 13.54 10.21 -4.43
C VAL A 60 12.07 9.81 -4.45
N PRO A 61 11.09 10.73 -4.57
CA PRO A 61 9.68 10.39 -4.72
C PRO A 61 9.39 9.41 -5.85
N GLU A 62 9.95 9.68 -7.03
CA GLU A 62 9.73 8.87 -8.23
C GLU A 62 10.30 7.46 -8.07
N LEU A 63 11.49 7.33 -7.49
CA LEU A 63 12.10 6.03 -7.22
C LEU A 63 11.33 5.26 -6.15
N LEU A 64 10.88 5.94 -5.10
CA LEU A 64 10.07 5.34 -4.04
C LEU A 64 8.75 4.81 -4.61
N LYS A 65 8.05 5.61 -5.44
CA LYS A 65 6.82 5.22 -6.14
C LYS A 65 7.02 3.94 -6.94
N ASN A 66 8.03 3.92 -7.81
CA ASN A 66 8.33 2.76 -8.65
C ASN A 66 8.65 1.52 -7.80
N THR A 67 9.35 1.69 -6.68
CA THR A 67 9.66 0.60 -5.78
C THR A 67 8.41 0.03 -5.10
N LEU A 68 7.54 0.90 -4.56
CA LEU A 68 6.29 0.51 -3.93
C LEU A 68 5.34 -0.20 -4.91
N LEU A 69 5.26 0.26 -6.16
CA LEU A 69 4.47 -0.39 -7.21
C LEU A 69 4.96 -1.81 -7.50
N VAL A 70 6.28 -2.02 -7.57
CA VAL A 70 6.84 -3.36 -7.77
C VAL A 70 6.60 -4.26 -6.56
N MET A 71 6.75 -3.73 -5.33
CA MET A 71 6.46 -4.48 -4.10
C MET A 71 4.98 -4.88 -4.02
N LYS A 72 4.07 -3.99 -4.42
CA LYS A 72 2.63 -4.29 -4.55
C LYS A 72 2.40 -5.39 -5.58
N ALA A 73 2.96 -5.27 -6.78
CA ALA A 73 2.78 -6.24 -7.86
C ALA A 73 3.31 -7.64 -7.52
N ASN A 74 4.36 -7.74 -6.70
CA ASN A 74 4.90 -9.01 -6.20
C ASN A 74 4.18 -9.53 -4.94
N GLY A 75 3.15 -8.83 -4.44
CA GLY A 75 2.43 -9.23 -3.23
C GLY A 75 3.25 -9.12 -1.94
N VAL A 76 4.33 -8.34 -1.95
CA VAL A 76 5.18 -8.08 -0.77
C VAL A 76 4.56 -6.98 0.10
N LEU A 77 4.09 -5.91 -0.54
CA LEU A 77 3.41 -4.80 0.14
C LEU A 77 1.90 -5.01 0.10
N VAL A 78 1.37 -5.67 1.12
CA VAL A 78 -0.06 -6.01 1.25
C VAL A 78 -0.61 -5.37 2.51
N LYS A 79 -1.84 -4.85 2.44
CA LYS A 79 -2.57 -4.33 3.59
C LYS A 79 -2.96 -5.48 4.54
N ARG A 80 -2.04 -5.87 5.41
CA ARG A 80 -2.23 -6.87 6.45
C ARG A 80 -1.81 -6.23 7.77
N SER A 81 -2.75 -6.04 8.69
CA SER A 81 -2.41 -5.58 10.04
C SER A 81 -1.95 -6.76 10.88
N THR A 82 -0.87 -6.57 11.62
CA THR A 82 -0.46 -7.49 12.69
C THR A 82 -0.83 -6.89 14.04
N SER A 83 -1.09 -7.71 15.04
CA SER A 83 -1.50 -7.23 16.38
C SER A 83 -0.45 -6.35 17.06
N ASP A 84 0.80 -6.42 16.62
CA ASP A 84 1.95 -5.64 17.09
C ASP A 84 2.29 -4.44 16.19
N GLY A 85 1.53 -4.20 15.11
CA GLY A 85 1.75 -3.08 14.19
C GLY A 85 3.06 -3.16 13.39
N SER A 86 3.71 -4.33 13.38
CA SER A 86 5.02 -4.54 12.73
C SER A 86 4.92 -4.99 11.28
N SER A 87 3.70 -5.02 10.73
CA SER A 87 3.51 -5.35 9.32
C SER A 87 4.30 -4.39 8.43
N LEU A 88 4.78 -4.91 7.30
CA LEU A 88 5.51 -4.10 6.33
C LEU A 88 4.67 -2.90 5.86
N TRP A 89 3.34 -3.08 5.77
CA TRP A 89 2.40 -2.03 5.45
C TRP A 89 2.41 -0.90 6.49
N GLU A 90 2.22 -1.23 7.76
CA GLU A 90 2.15 -0.28 8.87
C GLU A 90 3.48 0.45 9.08
N LEU A 91 4.60 -0.23 8.81
CA LEU A 91 5.94 0.37 8.84
C LEU A 91 6.22 1.29 7.65
N THR A 92 5.65 1.02 6.47
CA THR A 92 6.00 1.75 5.23
C THR A 92 5.38 3.14 5.18
N TRP A 93 4.08 3.24 5.43
CA TRP A 93 3.33 4.47 5.15
C TRP A 93 3.71 5.69 5.99
N PRO A 94 4.07 5.58 7.29
CA PRO A 94 4.55 6.73 8.05
C PRO A 94 5.79 7.41 7.42
N HIS A 95 6.72 6.63 6.89
CA HIS A 95 7.89 7.18 6.19
C HIS A 95 7.53 7.75 4.82
N VAL A 96 6.63 7.09 4.09
CA VAL A 96 6.15 7.60 2.79
C VAL A 96 5.46 8.95 2.96
N GLU A 97 4.63 9.12 3.98
CA GLU A 97 3.95 10.38 4.28
C GLU A 97 4.94 11.52 4.56
N ASN A 98 6.04 11.24 5.26
CA ASN A 98 7.11 12.21 5.51
C ASN A 98 7.87 12.62 4.24
N ILE A 99 7.90 11.76 3.21
CA ILE A 99 8.58 12.04 1.94
C ILE A 99 7.60 12.72 0.98
N VAL A 100 6.47 12.07 0.67
CA VAL A 100 5.41 12.54 -0.22
C VAL A 100 4.02 12.02 0.26
N PRO A 101 3.19 12.89 0.89
CA PRO A 101 1.89 12.50 1.41
C PRO A 101 0.89 11.96 0.36
N SER A 102 0.95 12.46 -0.89
CA SER A 102 0.02 12.02 -1.95
C SER A 102 0.30 10.61 -2.46
N LEU A 103 1.49 10.05 -2.15
CA LEU A 103 1.99 8.87 -2.84
C LEU A 103 1.18 7.60 -2.52
N GLN A 104 0.60 7.50 -1.33
CA GLN A 104 -0.22 6.35 -0.96
C GLN A 104 -1.41 6.18 -1.90
N LEU A 105 -2.10 7.27 -2.24
CA LEU A 105 -3.25 7.26 -3.15
C LEU A 105 -2.84 6.94 -4.60
N GLU A 106 -1.61 7.28 -4.98
CA GLU A 106 -1.07 6.98 -6.30
C GLU A 106 -0.68 5.50 -6.46
N VAL A 107 -0.24 4.84 -5.39
CA VAL A 107 0.12 3.41 -5.40
C VAL A 107 -1.12 2.53 -5.12
N PHE A 108 -2.02 3.00 -4.27
CA PHE A 108 -3.27 2.34 -3.89
C PHE A 108 -4.43 3.33 -4.03
N PRO A 109 -5.16 3.31 -5.17
CA PRO A 109 -6.34 4.12 -5.36
C PRO A 109 -7.40 3.82 -4.29
N SER A 110 -8.24 4.80 -3.92
CA SER A 110 -9.25 4.65 -2.85
C SER A 110 -10.17 3.44 -3.00
N ASN A 111 -10.43 2.99 -4.23
CA ASN A 111 -11.15 1.75 -4.55
C ASN A 111 -10.51 0.49 -3.93
N GLU A 112 -9.17 0.45 -3.83
CA GLU A 112 -8.40 -0.68 -3.32
C GLU A 112 -8.06 -0.55 -1.83
N LEU A 113 -8.24 0.63 -1.25
CA LEU A 113 -7.98 0.90 0.16
C LEU A 113 -9.17 0.53 1.06
N GLU A 114 -10.37 0.38 0.49
CA GLU A 114 -11.56 -0.11 1.20
C GLU A 114 -11.49 -1.63 1.37
N PRO A 115 -11.51 -2.17 2.61
CA PRO A 115 -11.76 -3.58 2.82
C PRO A 115 -13.22 -3.88 2.44
N GLU A 116 -13.40 -4.75 1.44
CA GLU A 116 -14.57 -5.60 1.20
C GLU A 116 -15.86 -5.24 1.98
N THR A 117 -16.68 -4.33 1.44
CA THR A 117 -18.11 -4.23 1.85
C THR A 117 -19.04 -4.92 0.83
N ILE A 118 -18.48 -5.55 -0.22
CA ILE A 118 -19.26 -6.17 -1.30
C ILE A 118 -20.04 -7.41 -0.83
N ASP A 119 -19.64 -8.07 0.26
CA ASP A 119 -20.31 -9.28 0.74
C ASP A 119 -21.64 -9.01 1.48
N LYS A 120 -21.77 -7.86 2.18
CA LYS A 120 -23.01 -7.54 2.92
C LYS A 120 -24.18 -7.14 2.02
N GLN A 121 -23.91 -6.57 0.85
CA GLN A 121 -24.96 -6.13 -0.07
C GLN A 121 -25.63 -7.32 -0.79
N LYS A 122 -24.86 -8.39 -1.04
CA LYS A 122 -25.36 -9.61 -1.70
C LYS A 122 -26.17 -10.48 -0.75
N GLU A 123 -25.79 -10.50 0.54
CA GLU A 123 -26.56 -11.19 1.59
C GLU A 123 -27.89 -10.48 1.86
N LEU A 124 -27.92 -9.14 1.99
CA LEU A 124 -29.15 -8.36 2.16
C LEU A 124 -30.13 -8.52 0.98
N ALA A 125 -29.64 -8.51 -0.26
CA ALA A 125 -30.48 -8.75 -1.45
C ALA A 125 -31.02 -10.19 -1.50
N SER A 126 -30.31 -11.15 -0.90
CA SER A 126 -30.77 -12.55 -0.79
C SER A 126 -31.89 -12.72 0.24
N TRP A 127 -31.90 -11.93 1.32
CA TRP A 127 -32.98 -11.96 2.33
C TRP A 127 -34.26 -11.24 1.86
N GLU A 128 -34.14 -10.18 1.07
CA GLU A 128 -35.30 -9.46 0.51
C GLU A 128 -36.12 -10.31 -0.47
N LEU A 129 -35.47 -11.18 -1.24
CA LEU A 129 -36.14 -12.08 -2.19
C LEU A 129 -36.90 -13.23 -1.49
N VAL A 130 -36.45 -13.65 -0.31
CA VAL A 130 -37.09 -14.70 0.51
C VAL A 130 -38.30 -14.15 1.27
N GLY A 131 -38.30 -12.86 1.65
CA GLY A 131 -39.43 -12.23 2.34
C GLY A 131 -40.67 -11.99 1.47
N ALA A 132 -40.51 -11.87 0.16
CA ALA A 132 -41.61 -11.57 -0.76
C ALA A 132 -42.47 -12.79 -1.15
N THR A 133 -42.01 -14.02 -0.90
CA THR A 133 -42.71 -15.24 -1.35
C THR A 133 -43.66 -15.85 -0.32
N THR A 134 -43.77 -15.33 0.90
CA THR A 134 -44.56 -15.96 1.99
C THR A 134 -45.91 -15.29 2.30
N ALA A 135 -46.34 -14.29 1.51
CA ALA A 135 -47.53 -13.49 1.82
C ALA A 135 -48.73 -13.67 0.86
N SER A 136 -48.88 -14.79 0.14
CA SER A 136 -49.98 -14.92 -0.85
C SER A 136 -50.79 -16.23 -0.87
N GLU A 137 -50.69 -17.14 0.08
CA GLU A 137 -51.54 -18.34 0.07
C GLU A 137 -52.30 -18.53 1.39
N GLY A 138 -53.56 -18.09 1.39
CA GLY A 138 -54.45 -18.28 2.54
C GLY A 138 -55.83 -17.65 2.41
N SER A 139 -56.46 -17.66 1.22
CA SER A 139 -57.90 -17.40 1.15
C SER A 139 -58.54 -18.16 0.00
N SER A 140 -59.07 -19.34 0.29
CA SER A 140 -60.29 -19.89 -0.32
C SER A 140 -60.58 -21.29 0.22
N GLN A 141 -61.48 -21.39 1.20
CA GLN A 141 -62.46 -22.48 1.26
C GLN A 141 -63.52 -22.24 2.34
N ALA A 142 -64.75 -21.96 1.91
CA ALA A 142 -66.02 -22.28 2.57
C ALA A 142 -67.09 -22.18 1.46
N ALA A 143 -67.47 -23.29 0.83
CA ALA A 143 -68.44 -24.30 1.27
C ALA A 143 -69.86 -23.97 0.79
N VAL A 144 -70.38 -24.96 0.06
CA VAL A 144 -71.69 -25.15 -0.60
C VAL A 144 -72.87 -24.83 0.30
#